data_AF-A0A7W8DIJ7-F1
#
_entry.id   AF-A0A7W8DIJ7-F1
#
_cell.length_a   1.000
_cell.length_b   1.000
_cell.length_c   1.000
_cell.angle_alpha   90.00
_cell.angle_beta   90.00
_cell.angle_gamma   90.00
#
_symmetry.space_group_name_H-M   'P 1'
#
loop_
_entity.id
_entity.type
_entity.pdbx_description
1 polymer ?
#
loop_
_entity_poly.entity_id
_entity_poly.type
_entity_poly.pdbx_seq_one_letter_code
_entity_poly.pdbx_strand_id
1 'polypeptide(L)'
;MKTARHPVLLRRERLRRTIASLHRGNTRDLPLLDDLLGDAEVCATFTDAELKDTILVVKHHRPDLALNLLTRVRTPEERISLGNCLAAIWSRIDINAAWRAITASSLPEAERLSLYSAMV
;
A
#
# COMPACT_ATOMS: atom_id res chain seq x y z
N MET A 1 -27.18 8.74 -12.33
CA MET A 1 -26.12 8.70 -13.37
C MET A 1 -25.49 7.31 -13.34
N LYS A 2 -25.61 6.53 -14.41
CA LYS A 2 -25.00 5.19 -14.51
C LYS A 2 -23.49 5.37 -14.70
N THR A 3 -22.71 5.23 -13.64
CA THR A 3 -21.26 5.05 -13.76
C THR A 3 -21.03 3.77 -14.54
N ALA A 4 -20.63 3.90 -15.81
CA ALA A 4 -20.18 2.78 -16.61
C ALA A 4 -19.01 2.14 -15.87
N ARG A 5 -19.26 1.05 -15.13
CA ARG A 5 -18.24 0.23 -14.47
C ARG A 5 -17.29 -0.22 -15.57
N HIS A 6 -16.16 0.46 -15.69
CA HIS A 6 -15.11 0.03 -16.60
C HIS A 6 -14.75 -1.41 -16.19
N PRO A 7 -14.62 -2.34 -17.15
CA PRO A 7 -14.18 -3.70 -16.87
C PRO A 7 -12.99 -3.71 -15.90
N VAL A 8 -13.01 -4.60 -14.90
CA VAL A 8 -11.96 -4.66 -13.86
C VAL A 8 -10.55 -4.73 -14.45
N LEU A 9 -10.40 -5.39 -15.60
CA LEU A 9 -9.15 -5.50 -16.35
C LEU A 9 -8.62 -4.14 -16.85
N LEU A 10 -9.50 -3.24 -17.31
CA LEU A 10 -9.09 -1.90 -17.76
C LEU A 10 -8.66 -1.01 -16.60
N ARG A 11 -9.37 -1.10 -15.46
CA ARG A 11 -9.00 -0.38 -14.24
C ARG A 11 -7.67 -0.90 -13.66
N ARG A 12 -7.48 -2.22 -13.67
CA ARG A 12 -6.21 -2.87 -13.29
C ARG A 12 -5.05 -2.42 -14.17
N GLU A 13 -5.26 -2.37 -15.49
CA GLU A 13 -4.23 -1.93 -16.43
C GLU A 13 -3.86 -0.45 -16.21
N ARG A 14 -4.87 0.41 -15.93
CA ARG A 14 -4.63 1.81 -15.56
C ARG A 14 -3.78 1.90 -14.29
N LEU A 15 -4.10 1.13 -13.26
CA LEU A 15 -3.32 1.07 -12.01
C LEU A 15 -1.88 0.62 -12.26
N ARG A 16 -1.66 -0.43 -13.07
CA ARG A 16 -0.31 -0.87 -13.45
C ARG A 16 0.50 0.23 -14.13
N ARG A 17 -0.12 0.99 -15.05
CA ARG A 17 0.55 2.12 -15.73
C ARG A 17 0.90 3.25 -14.76
N THR A 18 -0.01 3.58 -13.84
CA THR A 18 0.22 4.56 -12.77
C THR A 18 1.39 4.13 -11.89
N ILE A 19 1.42 2.88 -11.43
CA ILE A 19 2.52 2.33 -10.62
C ILE A 19 3.85 2.40 -11.39
N ALA A 20 3.87 2.00 -12.66
CA ALA A 20 5.07 2.07 -13.49
C ALA A 20 5.57 3.51 -13.70
N SER A 21 4.65 4.49 -13.79
CA SER A 21 4.97 5.91 -13.89
C SER A 21 5.58 6.45 -12.59
N LEU A 22 4.99 6.10 -11.45
CA LEU A 22 5.49 6.45 -10.12
C LEU A 22 6.86 5.83 -9.85
N HIS A 23 7.08 4.58 -10.27
CA HIS A 23 8.37 3.90 -10.17
C HIS A 23 9.47 4.61 -10.98
N ARG A 24 9.11 5.35 -12.04
CA ARG A 24 10.02 6.24 -12.80
C ARG A 24 10.19 7.63 -12.17
N GLY A 25 9.61 7.87 -11.00
CA GLY A 25 9.70 9.14 -10.26
C GLY A 25 8.65 10.18 -10.63
N ASN A 26 7.63 9.85 -11.44
CA ASN A 26 6.59 10.81 -11.81
C ASN A 26 5.52 10.93 -10.72
N THR A 27 5.82 11.72 -9.69
CA THR A 27 4.95 11.93 -8.52
C THR A 27 3.62 12.63 -8.84
N ARG A 28 3.45 13.19 -10.05
CA ARG A 28 2.17 13.80 -10.49
C ARG A 28 1.03 12.80 -10.56
N ASP A 29 1.35 11.51 -10.68
CA ASP A 29 0.36 10.43 -10.76
C ASP A 29 -0.04 9.89 -9.38
N LEU A 30 0.50 10.44 -8.28
CA LEU A 30 0.15 10.02 -6.91
C LEU A 30 -1.35 10.15 -6.61
N PRO A 31 -2.07 11.23 -6.99
CA PRO A 31 -3.51 11.32 -6.73
C PRO A 31 -4.33 10.25 -7.47
N LEU A 32 -3.89 9.83 -8.66
CA LEU A 32 -4.57 8.78 -9.43
C LEU A 32 -4.47 7.42 -8.75
N LEU A 33 -3.45 7.22 -7.94
CA LEU A 33 -3.25 5.99 -7.20
C LEU A 33 -4.28 5.83 -6.08
N ASP A 34 -4.69 6.91 -5.41
CA ASP A 34 -5.72 6.87 -4.36
C ASP A 34 -7.03 6.29 -4.88
N ASP A 35 -7.51 6.86 -5.99
CA ASP A 35 -8.76 6.45 -6.63
C ASP A 35 -8.72 4.97 -7.04
N LEU A 36 -7.57 4.51 -7.55
CA LEU A 36 -7.40 3.16 -8.07
C LEU A 36 -7.15 2.12 -6.97
N LEU A 37 -6.52 2.49 -5.85
CA LEU A 37 -6.30 1.60 -4.70
C LEU A 37 -7.50 1.55 -3.73
N GLY A 38 -8.36 2.57 -3.77
CA GLY A 38 -9.68 2.54 -3.14
C GLY A 38 -10.63 1.53 -3.78
N ASP A 39 -10.34 1.09 -5.01
CA ASP A 39 -11.11 0.08 -5.73
C ASP A 39 -10.79 -1.33 -5.21
N ALA A 40 -11.62 -1.81 -4.28
CA ALA A 40 -11.48 -3.14 -3.68
C ALA A 40 -11.51 -4.27 -4.72
N GLU A 41 -12.27 -4.12 -5.80
CA GLU A 41 -12.39 -5.13 -6.85
C GLU A 41 -11.08 -5.24 -7.65
N VAL A 42 -10.45 -4.11 -7.99
CA VAL A 42 -9.14 -4.08 -8.65
C VAL A 42 -8.06 -4.63 -7.72
N CYS A 43 -8.04 -4.21 -6.46
CA CYS A 43 -7.02 -4.65 -5.51
C CYS A 43 -7.11 -6.15 -5.19
N ALA A 44 -8.31 -6.74 -5.17
CA ALA A 44 -8.49 -8.18 -4.99
C ALA A 44 -7.85 -9.02 -6.09
N THR A 45 -7.62 -8.44 -7.28
CA THR A 45 -6.98 -9.16 -8.38
C THR A 45 -5.47 -9.27 -8.21
N PHE A 46 -4.83 -8.49 -7.32
CA PHE A 46 -3.38 -8.45 -7.21
C PHE A 46 -2.82 -9.76 -6.63
N THR A 47 -1.68 -10.17 -7.17
CA THR A 47 -0.83 -11.19 -6.56
C THR A 47 0.02 -10.60 -5.44
N ASP A 48 0.53 -11.43 -4.52
CA ASP A 48 1.43 -10.97 -3.44
C ASP A 48 2.69 -10.28 -3.99
N ALA A 49 3.22 -10.73 -5.13
CA ALA A 49 4.35 -10.08 -5.81
C ALA A 49 4.00 -8.67 -6.30
N GLU A 50 2.83 -8.50 -6.92
CA GLU A 50 2.37 -7.19 -7.37
C GLU A 50 2.06 -6.23 -6.21
N LEU A 51 1.53 -6.77 -5.11
CA LEU A 51 1.32 -5.98 -3.88
C LEU A 51 2.66 -5.48 -3.34
N LYS A 52 3.69 -6.33 -3.29
CA LYS A 52 5.04 -5.95 -2.86
C LYS A 52 5.63 -4.84 -3.71
N ASP A 53 5.62 -4.99 -5.03
CA ASP A 53 6.16 -3.98 -5.95
C ASP A 53 5.44 -2.64 -5.78
N THR A 54 4.11 -2.70 -5.62
CA THR A 54 3.30 -1.50 -5.39
C THR A 54 3.65 -0.84 -4.05
N ILE A 55 3.78 -1.62 -2.97
CA ILE A 55 4.20 -1.13 -1.66
C ILE A 55 5.55 -0.43 -1.76
N LEU A 56 6.51 -0.99 -2.51
CA LEU A 56 7.84 -0.41 -2.68
C LEU A 56 7.83 0.95 -3.36
N VAL A 57 6.90 1.17 -4.29
CA VAL A 57 6.71 2.45 -5.00
C VAL A 57 6.11 3.50 -4.06
N VAL A 58 5.13 3.11 -3.24
CA VAL A 58 4.30 4.08 -2.50
C VAL A 58 4.82 4.37 -1.10
N LYS A 59 5.70 3.50 -0.56
CA LYS A 59 6.21 3.59 0.82
C LYS A 59 6.74 4.98 1.19
N HIS A 60 7.39 5.70 0.28
CA HIS A 60 7.99 6.99 0.61
C HIS A 60 7.00 8.16 0.59
N HIS A 61 5.85 7.99 -0.06
CA HIS A 61 4.93 9.08 -0.32
C HIS A 61 3.62 8.93 0.43
N ARG A 62 3.17 7.69 0.67
CA ARG A 62 1.84 7.38 1.24
C ARG A 62 1.88 6.16 2.17
N PRO A 63 2.29 6.35 3.44
CA PRO A 63 2.34 5.28 4.45
C PRO A 63 0.98 4.61 4.69
N ASP A 64 -0.09 5.39 4.63
CA ASP A 64 -1.48 4.93 4.74
C ASP A 64 -1.84 3.92 3.64
N LEU A 65 -1.51 4.22 2.38
CA LEU A 65 -1.76 3.33 1.26
C LEU A 65 -0.90 2.07 1.32
N ALA A 66 0.37 2.22 1.71
CA ALA A 66 1.27 1.09 1.88
C ALA A 66 0.74 0.09 2.91
N LEU A 67 0.19 0.56 4.03
CA LEU A 67 -0.42 -0.32 5.04
C LEU A 67 -1.71 -0.98 4.53
N ASN A 68 -2.54 -0.25 3.78
CA ASN A 68 -3.74 -0.85 3.18
C ASN A 68 -3.35 -2.00 2.22
N LEU A 69 -2.36 -1.78 1.35
CA LEU A 69 -1.80 -2.82 0.49
C LEU A 69 -1.21 -3.99 1.30
N LEU A 70 -0.53 -3.68 2.40
CA LEU A 70 0.05 -4.69 3.28
C LEU A 70 -1.01 -5.63 3.86
N THR A 71 -2.19 -5.12 4.26
CA THR A 71 -3.30 -5.96 4.76
C THR A 71 -3.82 -6.99 3.73
N ARG A 72 -3.54 -6.76 2.45
CA ARG A 72 -3.98 -7.63 1.34
C ARG A 72 -2.96 -8.71 0.99
N VAL A 73 -1.72 -8.62 1.50
CA VAL A 73 -0.70 -9.67 1.36
C VAL A 73 -1.18 -10.89 2.12
N ARG A 74 -1.32 -12.03 1.42
CA ARG A 74 -1.97 -13.22 1.98
C ARG A 74 -1.06 -13.93 2.98
N THR A 75 0.24 -13.96 2.68
CA THR A 75 1.24 -14.66 3.48
C THR A 75 1.60 -13.87 4.75
N PRO A 76 1.29 -14.35 5.97
CA PRO A 76 1.52 -13.61 7.21
C PRO A 76 3.00 -13.27 7.46
N GLU A 77 3.90 -14.22 7.21
CA GLU A 77 5.35 -14.02 7.40
C GLU A 77 5.89 -12.89 6.51
N GLU A 78 5.46 -12.87 5.25
CA GLU A 78 5.85 -11.82 4.31
C GLU A 78 5.22 -10.48 4.71
N ARG A 79 3.97 -10.48 5.17
CA ARG A 79 3.29 -9.29 5.66
C ARG A 79 4.02 -8.68 6.85
N ILE A 80 4.46 -9.48 7.81
CA ILE A 80 5.26 -9.01 8.96
C ILE A 80 6.62 -8.49 8.49
N SER A 81 7.33 -9.23 7.62
CA SER A 81 8.65 -8.84 7.12
C SER A 81 8.63 -7.50 6.37
N LEU A 82 7.68 -7.34 5.45
CA LEU A 82 7.45 -6.08 4.72
C LEU A 82 7.02 -4.97 5.67
N GLY A 83 6.11 -5.28 6.59
CA GLY A 83 5.64 -4.34 7.61
C GLY A 83 6.80 -3.76 8.41
N ASN A 84 7.64 -4.61 8.98
CA ASN A 84 8.82 -4.20 9.76
C ASN A 84 9.77 -3.32 8.92
N CYS A 85 10.00 -3.67 7.65
CA CYS A 85 10.78 -2.83 6.74
C CYS A 85 10.15 -1.44 6.54
N LEU A 86 8.84 -1.36 6.36
CA LEU A 86 8.12 -0.09 6.18
C LEU A 86 8.17 0.77 7.44
N ALA A 87 7.92 0.16 8.60
CA ALA A 87 8.00 0.81 9.90
C ALA A 87 9.39 1.42 10.16
N ALA A 88 10.46 0.68 9.87
CA ALA A 88 11.84 1.17 10.01
C ALA A 88 12.18 2.30 9.03
N ILE A 89 11.58 2.33 7.83
CA ILE A 89 11.74 3.44 6.88
C ILE A 89 11.00 4.66 7.39
N TRP A 90 9.76 4.52 7.82
CA TRP A 90 8.93 5.66 8.20
C TRP A 90 9.30 6.28 9.54
N SER A 91 9.83 5.50 10.48
CA SER A 91 10.36 6.04 11.75
C SER A 91 11.43 7.11 11.52
N ARG A 92 12.16 7.02 10.40
CA ARG A 92 13.20 7.98 9.99
C ARG A 92 12.68 9.18 9.21
N ILE A 93 11.45 9.13 8.68
CA ILE A 93 10.86 10.17 7.85
C ILE A 93 9.86 10.99 8.67
N ASP A 94 8.88 10.32 9.28
CA ASP A 94 7.85 10.91 10.14
C ASP A 94 7.25 9.82 11.04
N ILE A 95 7.83 9.69 12.24
CA ILE A 95 7.46 8.67 13.22
C ILE A 95 5.98 8.81 13.68
N ASN A 96 5.47 10.04 13.76
CA ASN A 96 4.11 10.31 14.22
C ASN A 96 3.07 9.97 13.15
N ALA A 97 3.36 10.26 11.88
CA ALA A 97 2.51 9.81 10.77
C ALA A 97 2.46 8.28 10.68
N ALA A 98 3.60 7.61 10.84
CA ALA A 98 3.68 6.16 10.83
C ALA A 98 2.90 5.50 11.99
N TRP A 99 3.02 6.01 13.21
CA TRP A 99 2.21 5.55 14.34
C TRP A 99 0.71 5.67 14.08
N ARG A 100 0.26 6.83 13.57
CA ARG A 100 -1.15 7.04 13.22
C ARG A 100 -1.62 6.06 12.15
N ALA A 101 -0.80 5.82 11.12
CA ALA A 101 -1.12 4.90 10.05
C ALA A 101 -1.23 3.44 10.55
N ILE A 102 -0.29 2.98 11.38
CA ILE A 102 -0.34 1.63 11.97
C ILE A 102 -1.56 1.48 12.88
N THR A 103 -1.85 2.51 13.69
CA THR A 103 -3.02 2.53 14.59
C THR A 103 -4.32 2.39 13.82
N ALA A 104 -4.46 3.13 12.72
CA ALA A 104 -5.65 3.13 11.87
C ALA A 104 -5.77 1.92 10.94
N SER A 105 -4.73 1.08 10.84
CA SER A 105 -4.71 -0.07 9.95
C SER A 105 -5.60 -1.22 10.45
N SER A 106 -6.10 -2.01 9.51
CA SER A 106 -6.88 -3.23 9.77
C SER A 106 -6.01 -4.45 10.12
N LEU A 107 -4.72 -4.25 10.42
CA LEU A 107 -3.79 -5.34 10.72
C LEU A 107 -4.13 -6.01 12.06
N PRO A 108 -3.90 -7.33 12.20
CA PRO A 108 -3.99 -8.02 13.48
C PRO A 108 -3.15 -7.34 14.56
N GLU A 109 -3.61 -7.38 15.81
CA GLU A 109 -2.94 -6.72 16.94
C GLU A 109 -1.48 -7.16 17.11
N ALA A 110 -1.22 -8.46 17.00
CA ALA A 110 0.14 -9.00 17.07
C ALA A 110 1.07 -8.40 15.99
N GLU A 111 0.56 -8.17 14.77
CA GLU A 111 1.33 -7.56 13.68
C GLU A 111 1.57 -6.08 13.93
N ARG A 112 0.57 -5.36 14.45
CA ARG A 112 0.72 -3.95 14.86
C ARG A 112 1.76 -3.79 15.96
N LEU A 113 1.79 -4.69 16.95
CA LEU A 113 2.81 -4.69 18.01
C LEU A 113 4.23 -4.93 17.46
N SER A 114 4.39 -5.85 16.50
CA SER A 114 5.66 -6.07 15.81
C SER A 114 6.12 -4.81 15.09
N LEU A 115 5.21 -4.17 14.35
CA LEU A 115 5.47 -2.92 13.64
C LEU A 115 5.92 -1.80 14.57
N TYR A 116 5.23 -1.58 15.70
CA TYR A 116 5.65 -0.56 16.67
C TYR A 116 7.03 -0.84 17.25
N SER A 117 7.34 -2.10 17.53
CA SER A 117 8.65 -2.51 18.06
C SER A 117 9.78 -2.23 17.07
N ALA A 118 9.50 -2.27 15.75
CA ALA A 118 10.47 -1.97 14.71
C ALA A 118 10.74 -0.46 14.50
N MET A 119 9.97 0.41 15.16
CA MET A 119 10.11 1.87 15.05
C MET A 119 10.95 2.52 16.16
N VAL A 120 11.37 1.73 17.16
CA VAL A 120 12.16 2.16 18.33
C VAL A 120 13.65 2.17 18.02
#